data_AF-A0A9N9BEF8-F1
#
_entry.id   AF-A0A9N9BEF8-F1
#
_cell.length_a   1.000
_cell.length_b   1.000
_cell.length_c   1.000
_cell.angle_alpha   90.00
_cell.angle_beta   90.00
_cell.angle_gamma   90.00
#
_symmetry.space_group_name_H-M   'P 1'
#
loop_
_entity.id
_entity.type
_entity.pdbx_description
1 polymer ?
#
loop_
_entity_poly.entity_id
_entity_poly.type
_entity_poly.pdbx_seq_one_letter_code
_entity_poly.pdbx_strand_id
1 'polypeptide(L)' 'TECDRFLNAMFILPKWSEVDAINLNKLEFLKNPVIKVLAKHTDDQEAKKADSDIAKGLEAQLLLAKDARIMLTTNL' A
#
# COMPACT_ATOMS: atom_id res chain seq x y z
N THR A 1 -11.70 -8.08 -23.40
CA THR A 1 -12.20 -9.30 -22.71
C THR A 1 -12.98 -8.93 -21.47
N GLU A 2 -13.76 -9.83 -20.87
CA GLU A 2 -14.46 -9.58 -19.60
C GLU A 2 -13.49 -9.14 -18.49
N CYS A 3 -12.23 -9.62 -18.53
CA CYS A 3 -11.12 -9.15 -17.69
C CYS A 3 -10.87 -7.63 -17.76
N ASP A 4 -10.96 -7.01 -18.94
CA ASP A 4 -10.65 -5.57 -19.09
C ASP A 4 -11.66 -4.70 -18.33
N ARG A 5 -12.90 -5.18 -18.22
CA ARG A 5 -14.01 -4.47 -17.59
C ARG A 5 -13.82 -4.33 -16.07
N PHE A 6 -13.00 -5.19 -15.46
CA PHE A 6 -12.76 -5.22 -14.02
C PHE A 6 -11.33 -4.85 -13.61
N LEU A 7 -10.46 -4.45 -14.57
CA LEU A 7 -9.10 -3.99 -14.26
C LEU A 7 -9.09 -2.89 -13.19
N ASN A 8 -10.10 -2.01 -13.24
CA ASN A 8 -10.26 -0.87 -12.34
C ASN A 8 -11.25 -1.12 -11.18
N ALA A 9 -11.71 -2.36 -10.98
CA ALA A 9 -12.64 -2.70 -9.91
C ALA A 9 -11.96 -2.68 -8.53
N MET A 10 -12.75 -2.44 -7.49
CA MET A 10 -12.33 -2.61 -6.10
C MET A 10 -12.44 -4.10 -5.74
N PHE A 11 -11.36 -4.69 -5.24
CA PHE A 11 -11.34 -6.09 -4.82
C PHE A 11 -11.54 -6.14 -3.31
N ILE A 12 -12.44 -7.02 -2.86
CA ILE A 12 -12.68 -7.28 -1.44
C ILE A 12 -12.14 -8.69 -1.17
N LEU A 13 -11.11 -8.78 -0.33
CA LEU A 13 -10.37 -10.02 -0.07
C LEU A 13 -10.28 -10.25 1.44
N PRO A 14 -10.29 -11.52 1.89
CA PRO A 14 -10.33 -11.84 3.32
C PRO A 14 -8.98 -11.67 4.04
N LYS A 15 -7.85 -11.62 3.31
CA LYS A 15 -6.50 -11.52 3.90
C LYS A 15 -5.73 -10.31 3.40
N TRP A 16 -5.01 -9.65 4.31
CA TRP A 16 -4.12 -8.53 3.98
C TRP A 16 -3.06 -8.88 2.95
N SER A 17 -2.43 -10.05 3.07
CA SER A 17 -1.42 -10.50 2.10
C SER A 17 -1.94 -10.63 0.67
N GLU A 18 -3.23 -10.98 0.50
CA GLU A 18 -3.89 -11.04 -0.82
C GLU A 18 -4.20 -9.63 -1.34
N VAL A 19 -4.63 -8.72 -0.45
CA VAL A 19 -4.82 -7.29 -0.76
C VAL A 19 -3.51 -6.66 -1.22
N ASP A 20 -2.41 -6.92 -0.51
CA ASP A 20 -1.09 -6.37 -0.82
C ASP A 20 -0.58 -6.85 -2.18
N ALA A 21 -0.70 -8.15 -2.46
CA ALA A 21 -0.32 -8.72 -3.76
C ALA A 21 -1.10 -8.07 -4.91
N ILE A 22 -2.42 -7.85 -4.75
CA ILE A 22 -3.25 -7.22 -5.78
C ILE A 22 -2.93 -5.74 -5.93
N ASN A 23 -2.69 -5.02 -4.83
CA ASN A 23 -2.30 -3.62 -4.87
C ASN A 23 -0.95 -3.42 -5.57
N LEU A 24 0.04 -4.29 -5.30
CA LEU A 24 1.34 -4.27 -5.98
C LEU A 24 1.21 -4.59 -7.48
N ASN A 25 0.44 -5.61 -7.84
CA ASN A 25 0.19 -5.94 -9.25
C ASN A 25 -0.46 -4.78 -10.01
N LYS A 26 -1.43 -4.10 -9.38
CA LYS A 26 -2.07 -2.90 -9.97
C LYS A 26 -1.10 -1.74 -10.10
N LEU A 27 -0.23 -1.53 -9.10
CA LEU A 27 0.80 -0.50 -9.15
C LEU A 27 1.79 -0.77 -10.30
N GLU A 28 2.20 -2.02 -10.49
CA GLU A 28 3.07 -2.43 -11.59
C GLU A 28 2.39 -2.25 -12.96
N PHE A 29 1.08 -2.51 -13.05
CA PHE A 29 0.31 -2.36 -14.27
C PHE A 29 0.24 -0.91 -14.76
N LEU A 30 0.38 0.09 -13.89
CA LEU A 30 0.42 1.49 -14.28
C LEU A 30 1.62 1.83 -15.17
N LYS A 31 2.70 1.03 -15.12
CA LYS A 31 3.97 1.26 -15.84
C LYS A 31 4.55 2.67 -15.64
N ASN A 32 4.17 3.31 -14.54
CA ASN A 32 4.66 4.61 -14.11
C ASN A 32 5.86 4.45 -13.18
N PRO A 33 6.75 5.46 -13.08
CA PRO A 33 7.80 5.46 -12.07
C PRO A 33 7.22 5.31 -10.65
N VAL A 34 7.79 4.38 -9.88
CA VAL A 34 7.38 4.12 -8.50
C VAL A 34 8.31 4.85 -7.54
N ILE A 35 7.72 5.60 -6.61
CA ILE A 35 8.41 6.25 -5.50
C ILE A 35 8.21 5.39 -4.25
N LYS A 36 9.30 5.16 -3.53
CA LYS A 36 9.29 4.51 -2.22
C LYS A 36 9.36 5.57 -1.12
N VAL A 37 8.28 5.70 -0.35
CA VAL A 37 8.21 6.56 0.83
C VAL A 37 8.52 5.70 2.05
N LEU A 38 9.48 6.13 2.87
CA LEU A 38 9.85 5.43 4.10
C LEU A 38 9.23 6.14 5.30
N ALA A 39 8.68 5.38 6.23
CA ALA A 39 8.23 5.93 7.50
C ALA A 39 9.43 6.50 8.27
N LYS A 40 9.29 7.72 8.80
CA LYS A 40 10.27 8.32 9.70
C LYS A 40 9.80 8.15 11.13
N HIS A 41 10.52 7.34 11.90
CA HIS A 41 10.35 7.26 13.34
C HIS A 41 11.22 8.33 13.99
N THR A 42 10.60 9.22 14.77
CA THR A 42 11.30 10.32 15.45
C THR A 42 12.00 9.87 16.72
N ASP A 43 11.56 8.78 17.35
CA ASP A 43 12.09 8.31 18.63
C ASP A 43 12.43 6.80 18.57
N ASP A 44 13.64 6.48 19.05
CA ASP A 44 14.24 5.17 19.28
C ASP A 44 14.43 4.17 18.11
N GLN A 45 15.62 3.54 18.07
CA GLN A 45 15.97 2.48 17.09
C GLN A 45 15.04 1.26 17.19
N GLU A 46 14.47 1.01 18.37
CA GLU A 46 13.55 -0.10 18.61
C GLU A 46 12.18 0.12 17.96
N ALA A 47 11.73 1.37 17.81
CA ALA A 47 10.48 1.68 17.10
C ALA A 47 10.54 1.31 15.61
N LYS A 48 11.73 1.28 15.01
CA LYS A 48 11.93 0.83 13.61
C LYS A 48 11.74 -0.68 13.43
N LYS A 49 11.83 -1.46 14.51
CA LYS A 49 11.66 -2.91 14.51
C LYS A 49 10.26 -3.34 14.95
N ALA A 50 9.42 -2.39 15.35
CA ALA A 50 8.07 -2.64 15.78
C ALA A 50 7.24 -3.21 14.61
N ASP A 51 6.45 -4.23 14.90
CA ASP A 51 5.51 -4.80 13.95
C ASP A 51 4.46 -3.76 13.51
N SER A 52 3.91 -3.89 12.30
CA SER A 52 2.88 -2.98 11.75
C SER A 52 1.66 -2.88 12.69
N ASP A 53 1.33 -3.98 13.37
CA ASP A 53 0.29 -4.03 14.40
C ASP A 53 0.58 -3.10 15.59
N ILE A 54 1.84 -2.91 15.97
CA ILE A 54 2.27 -2.00 17.04
C ILE A 54 2.32 -0.55 16.54
N ALA A 55 2.57 -0.35 15.24
CA ALA A 55 2.64 0.96 14.59
C ALA A 55 1.26 1.56 14.24
N LYS A 56 0.18 1.11 14.87
CA LYS A 56 -1.22 1.50 14.56
C LYS A 56 -1.60 1.27 13.09
N GLY A 57 -1.05 0.22 12.46
CA GLY A 57 -1.31 -0.10 11.05
C GLY A 57 -0.63 0.85 10.07
N LEU A 58 0.42 1.56 10.48
CA LEU A 58 1.28 2.31 9.58
C LEU A 58 2.40 1.42 9.07
N GLU A 59 2.36 1.16 7.76
CA GLU A 59 3.41 0.44 7.06
C GLU A 59 4.75 1.18 7.15
N ALA A 60 5.84 0.43 7.37
CA ALA A 60 7.20 0.97 7.44
C ALA A 60 7.64 1.62 6.11
N GLN A 61 7.01 1.24 5.01
CA GLN A 61 7.23 1.80 3.68
C GLN A 61 5.93 1.82 2.88
N LEU A 62 5.78 2.82 2.01
CA LEU A 62 4.67 2.93 1.07
C LEU A 62 5.22 3.13 -0.34
N LEU A 63 4.72 2.33 -1.28
CA LEU A 63 5.03 2.47 -2.71
C LEU A 63 3.91 3.27 -3.39
N LEU A 64 4.29 4.30 -4.13
CA LEU A 64 3.34 5.18 -4.82
C LEU A 64 3.77 5.36 -6.27
N ALA A 65 2.79 5.48 -7.15
CA ALA A 65 3.00 5.88 -8.54
C ALA A 65 1.92 6.89 -8.92
N LYS A 66 2.18 7.67 -9.97
CA LYS A 66 1.16 8.55 -10.54
C LYS A 66 -0.06 7.69 -10.95
N ASP A 67 -1.26 8.20 -10.70
CA ASP A 67 -2.56 7.57 -10.98
C ASP A 67 -2.88 6.33 -10.12
N ALA A 68 -2.06 6.02 -9.10
CA ALA A 68 -2.39 5.02 -8.10
C ALA A 68 -3.60 5.46 -7.26
N ARG A 69 -4.50 4.51 -6.98
CA ARG A 69 -5.61 4.74 -6.05
C ARG A 69 -5.15 4.48 -4.63
N ILE A 70 -5.44 5.40 -3.72
CA ILE A 70 -5.07 5.32 -2.31
C ILE A 70 -6.29 5.49 -1.42
N MET A 71 -6.17 5.04 -0.18
CA MET A 71 -7.13 5.30 0.88
C MET A 71 -6.41 6.06 1.99
N LEU A 72 -7.00 7.17 2.45
CA LEU A 72 -6.51 7.85 3.64
C LEU A 72 -6.90 7.02 4.87
N THR A 73 -5.93 6.77 5.75
CA THR A 73 -6.14 5.98 6.98
C THR A 73 -6.31 6.84 8.23
N THR A 74 -6.17 8.17 8.09
CA THR A 74 -6.40 9.15 9.15
C THR A 74 -7.28 10.29 8.64
N ASN A 75 -8.02 10.89 9.55
CA ASN A 75 -8.63 12.20 9.34
C ASN A 75 -7.52 13.26 9.30
N LEU A 76 -7.68 14.26 8.42
CA LEU A 76 -6.74 15.36 8.23
C LEU A 76 -7.13 16.58 9.08
#